data_AF-A0A9P8EYZ5-F1
#
_entry.id   AF-A0A9P8EYZ5-F1
#
_cell.length_a   1.000
_cell.length_b   1.000
_cell.length_c   1.000
_cell.angle_alpha   90.00
_cell.angle_beta   90.00
_cell.angle_gamma   90.00
#
_symmetry.space_group_name_H-M   'P 1'
#
loop_
_entity.id
_entity.type
_entity.pdbx_description
1 polymer ?
#
loop_
_entity_poly.entity_id
_entity_poly.type
_entity_poly.pdbx_seq_one_letter_code
_entity_poly.pdbx_strand_id
1 'polypeptide(L)'
;SQDHYAVLGITKYRWKATEEQIKKAHRRKVLKHHPDKRAAAGGNEDDNFFKCIQRAHEILSDPVKRRQFDSVDEAAEVEPPSKKQTQKGNFYKLWSPVFKAEGRFSKVQPVPKLGDENSTREHVENFYNFWYNFDSWRSFEYLDEDVPDDNENRDQKRHVERKNNNARKKRKAEDNQRLR
;
A
#
# COMPACT_ATOMS: atom_id res chain seq x y z
N SER A 1 -10.12 6.97 1.79
CA SER A 1 -9.93 5.52 1.97
C SER A 1 -9.69 5.22 3.45
N GLN A 2 -10.13 4.07 3.95
CA GLN A 2 -9.86 3.64 5.33
C GLN A 2 -8.47 2.98 5.43
N ASP A 3 -7.72 3.29 6.48
CA ASP A 3 -6.46 2.62 6.79
C ASP A 3 -6.70 1.31 7.56
N HIS A 4 -6.69 0.18 6.85
CA HIS A 4 -6.96 -1.14 7.40
C HIS A 4 -5.94 -1.58 8.46
N TYR A 5 -4.66 -1.19 8.31
CA TYR A 5 -3.65 -1.51 9.31
C TYR A 5 -3.86 -0.70 10.60
N ALA A 6 -4.30 0.55 10.50
CA ALA A 6 -4.64 1.38 11.65
C ALA A 6 -5.89 0.85 12.38
N VAL A 7 -6.92 0.42 11.64
CA VAL A 7 -8.11 -0.22 12.21
C VAL A 7 -7.73 -1.44 13.05
N LEU A 8 -6.85 -2.30 12.54
CA LEU A 8 -6.34 -3.47 13.27
C LEU A 8 -5.29 -3.12 14.34
N GLY A 9 -4.78 -1.89 14.37
CA GLY A 9 -3.76 -1.43 15.33
C GLY A 9 -2.38 -2.02 15.08
N ILE A 10 -2.04 -2.23 13.81
CA ILE A 10 -0.77 -2.79 13.32
C ILE A 10 -0.05 -1.86 12.33
N THR A 11 -0.34 -0.54 12.41
CA THR A 11 0.29 0.50 11.57
C THR A 11 1.81 0.42 11.54
N LYS A 12 2.47 0.03 12.64
CA LYS A 12 3.93 -0.11 12.67
C LYS A 12 4.50 -1.19 11.72
N TYR A 13 3.66 -2.15 11.31
CA TYR A 13 4.09 -3.25 10.44
C TYR A 13 3.74 -3.01 8.97
N ARG A 14 2.60 -2.35 8.66
CA ARG A 14 2.10 -2.10 7.29
C ARG A 14 2.23 -3.34 6.38
N TRP A 15 2.75 -3.17 5.16
CA TRP A 15 3.05 -4.23 4.18
C TRP A 15 3.98 -5.33 4.70
N LYS A 16 4.71 -5.11 5.80
CA LYS A 16 5.56 -6.13 6.44
C LYS A 16 4.80 -6.97 7.47
N ALA A 17 3.53 -6.68 7.75
CA ALA A 17 2.74 -7.45 8.70
C ALA A 17 2.59 -8.90 8.22
N THR A 18 2.87 -9.87 9.08
CA THR A 18 2.67 -11.28 8.77
C THR A 18 1.18 -11.65 8.87
N GLU A 19 0.78 -12.74 8.20
CA GLU A 19 -0.59 -13.24 8.32
C GLU A 19 -0.98 -13.51 9.79
N GLU A 20 -0.06 -14.05 10.58
CA GLU A 20 -0.29 -14.30 12.00
C GLU A 20 -0.54 -13.00 12.78
N GLN A 21 0.24 -11.94 12.50
CA GLN A 21 0.04 -10.63 13.12
C GLN A 21 -1.33 -10.06 12.77
N ILE A 22 -1.76 -10.19 11.51
CA ILE A 22 -3.08 -9.74 11.04
C ILE A 22 -4.20 -10.53 11.74
N LYS A 23 -4.12 -11.87 11.72
CA LYS A 23 -5.09 -12.76 12.38
C LYS A 23 -5.18 -12.48 13.88
N LYS A 24 -4.04 -12.33 14.58
CA LYS A 24 -4.00 -12.01 16.01
C LYS A 24 -4.57 -10.63 16.31
N ALA A 25 -4.26 -9.62 15.50
CA ALA A 25 -4.77 -8.27 15.65
C ALA A 25 -6.29 -8.22 15.46
N HIS A 26 -6.81 -8.91 14.45
CA HIS A 26 -8.24 -9.05 14.21
C HIS A 26 -8.96 -9.70 15.39
N ARG A 27 -8.51 -10.87 15.87
CA ARG A 27 -9.12 -11.53 17.04
C ARG A 27 -9.18 -10.60 18.26
N ARG A 28 -8.10 -9.88 18.54
CA ARG A 28 -8.05 -8.91 19.65
C ARG A 28 -9.05 -7.76 19.46
N LYS A 29 -9.19 -7.23 18.25
CA LYS A 29 -10.13 -6.14 17.94
C LYS A 29 -11.57 -6.61 18.03
N VAL A 30 -11.91 -7.77 17.47
CA VAL A 30 -13.25 -8.37 17.59
C VAL A 30 -13.62 -8.59 19.04
N LEU A 31 -12.76 -9.20 19.86
CA LEU A 31 -13.05 -9.45 21.28
C LEU A 31 -13.28 -8.17 22.09
N LYS A 32 -12.61 -7.07 21.72
CA LYS A 32 -12.72 -5.77 22.39
C LYS A 32 -13.96 -5.00 21.95
N HIS A 33 -14.36 -5.14 20.69
CA HIS A 33 -15.40 -4.30 20.06
C HIS A 33 -16.63 -5.09 19.62
N HIS A 34 -16.80 -6.33 20.08
CA HIS A 34 -17.96 -7.16 19.76
C HIS A 34 -19.26 -6.47 20.19
N PRO A 35 -20.32 -6.44 19.35
CA PRO A 35 -21.58 -5.78 19.68
C PRO A 35 -22.18 -6.30 21.00
N ASP A 36 -22.24 -7.62 21.20
CA ASP A 36 -22.80 -8.23 22.43
C ASP A 36 -22.16 -7.69 23.73
N LYS A 37 -20.82 -7.56 23.75
CA LYS A 37 -20.10 -7.06 24.93
C LYS A 37 -20.32 -5.56 25.16
N ARG A 38 -20.56 -4.80 24.10
CA ARG A 38 -20.82 -3.35 24.19
C ARG A 38 -22.26 -3.06 24.58
N ALA A 39 -23.20 -3.84 24.06
CA ALA A 39 -24.60 -3.79 24.45
C ALA A 39 -24.75 -4.11 25.95
N ALA A 40 -24.03 -5.13 26.45
CA ALA A 40 -23.99 -5.45 27.88
C ALA A 40 -23.37 -4.34 28.77
N ALA A 41 -22.58 -3.43 28.19
CA ALA A 41 -21.93 -2.32 28.90
C ALA A 41 -22.71 -0.99 28.78
N GLY A 42 -23.92 -0.99 28.23
CA GLY A 42 -24.76 0.22 28.08
C GLY A 42 -24.23 1.24 27.06
N GLY A 43 -23.31 0.83 26.16
CA GLY A 43 -22.78 1.70 25.12
C GLY A 43 -23.68 1.73 23.87
N ASN A 44 -23.81 2.89 23.23
CA ASN A 44 -24.48 3.00 21.93
C ASN A 44 -23.81 2.11 20.86
N GLU A 45 -24.62 1.60 19.92
CA GLU A 45 -24.21 0.74 18.80
C GLU A 45 -23.20 1.44 17.88
N ASP A 46 -21.91 1.23 18.16
CA ASP A 46 -20.80 1.54 17.24
C ASP A 46 -20.63 0.42 16.19
N ASP A 47 -21.74 -0.02 15.59
CA ASP A 47 -21.78 -1.02 14.52
C ASP A 47 -20.84 -0.66 13.37
N ASN A 48 -20.67 0.64 13.14
CA ASN A 48 -19.75 1.18 12.14
C ASN A 48 -18.30 0.75 12.42
N PHE A 49 -17.85 0.76 13.68
CA PHE A 49 -16.48 0.37 14.01
C PHE A 49 -16.25 -1.13 13.86
N PHE A 50 -17.24 -1.95 14.23
CA PHE A 50 -17.15 -3.40 14.02
C PHE A 50 -17.11 -3.76 12.54
N LYS A 51 -17.96 -3.13 11.71
CA LYS A 51 -17.93 -3.25 10.23
C LYS A 51 -16.55 -2.87 9.66
N CYS A 52 -15.93 -1.81 10.19
CA CYS A 52 -14.57 -1.42 9.80
C CYS A 52 -13.54 -2.51 10.15
N ILE A 53 -13.63 -3.15 11.33
CA ILE A 53 -12.74 -4.25 11.72
C ILE A 53 -12.87 -5.43 10.75
N GLN A 54 -14.11 -5.81 10.42
CA GLN A 54 -14.37 -6.92 9.49
C GLN A 54 -13.80 -6.62 8.11
N ARG A 55 -14.08 -5.43 7.57
CA ARG A 55 -13.54 -4.97 6.28
C ARG A 55 -12.02 -4.94 6.27
N ALA A 56 -11.40 -4.43 7.33
CA ALA A 56 -9.95 -4.38 7.44
C ALA A 56 -9.31 -5.77 7.43
N HIS A 57 -9.92 -6.73 8.12
CA HIS A 57 -9.46 -8.12 8.07
C HIS A 57 -9.71 -8.75 6.70
N GLU A 58 -10.86 -8.53 6.07
CA GLU A 58 -11.16 -9.03 4.72
C GLU A 58 -10.11 -8.58 3.70
N ILE A 59 -9.78 -7.28 3.69
CA ILE A 59 -8.77 -6.74 2.78
C ILE A 59 -7.37 -7.25 3.10
N LEU A 60 -6.97 -7.27 4.39
CA LEU A 60 -5.60 -7.61 4.76
C LEU A 60 -5.31 -9.11 4.82
N SER A 61 -6.32 -9.96 4.96
CA SER A 61 -6.14 -11.43 5.01
C SER A 61 -6.07 -12.07 3.63
N ASP A 62 -6.68 -11.46 2.61
CA ASP A 62 -6.58 -11.90 1.23
C ASP A 62 -5.32 -11.31 0.56
N PRO A 63 -4.37 -12.13 0.07
CA PRO A 63 -3.13 -11.62 -0.52
C PRO A 63 -3.33 -10.71 -1.73
N VAL A 64 -4.36 -10.95 -2.54
CA VAL A 64 -4.65 -10.16 -3.74
C VAL A 64 -5.23 -8.81 -3.34
N LYS A 65 -6.28 -8.79 -2.51
CA LYS A 65 -6.90 -7.55 -2.01
C LYS A 65 -5.89 -6.72 -1.21
N ARG A 66 -5.07 -7.37 -0.39
CA ARG A 66 -4.00 -6.70 0.36
C ARG A 66 -2.99 -6.06 -0.57
N ARG A 67 -2.56 -6.76 -1.63
CA ARG A 67 -1.64 -6.20 -2.62
C ARG A 67 -2.24 -5.02 -3.37
N GLN A 68 -3.52 -5.08 -3.73
CA GLN A 68 -4.23 -3.94 -4.34
C GLN A 68 -4.26 -2.75 -3.38
N PHE A 69 -4.57 -2.97 -2.11
CA PHE A 69 -4.55 -1.92 -1.08
C PHE A 69 -3.15 -1.34 -0.87
N ASP A 70 -2.14 -2.20 -0.66
CA ASP A 70 -0.75 -1.80 -0.47
C ASP A 70 -0.19 -1.04 -1.68
N SER A 71 -0.73 -1.29 -2.89
CA SER A 71 -0.35 -0.56 -4.11
C SER A 71 -0.69 0.93 -4.05
N VAL A 72 -1.62 1.35 -3.20
CA VAL A 72 -2.04 2.76 -3.05
C VAL A 72 -1.92 3.25 -1.61
N ASP A 73 -1.07 2.58 -0.82
CA ASP A 73 -0.85 2.95 0.58
C ASP A 73 0.00 4.22 0.70
N GLU A 74 -0.68 5.37 0.69
CA GLU A 74 -0.13 6.72 0.88
C GLU A 74 0.56 6.89 2.24
N ALA A 75 0.05 6.27 3.31
CA ALA A 75 0.63 6.38 4.65
C ALA A 75 1.99 5.67 4.78
N ALA A 76 2.39 4.95 3.74
CA ALA A 76 3.67 4.30 3.61
C ALA A 76 4.58 4.95 2.55
N GLU A 77 4.14 6.03 1.91
CA GLU A 77 4.96 6.80 0.99
C GLU A 77 6.01 7.61 1.74
N VAL A 78 7.19 7.71 1.15
CA VAL A 78 8.30 8.49 1.69
C VAL A 78 8.66 9.51 0.62
N GLU A 79 8.35 10.77 0.89
CA GLU A 79 8.62 11.84 -0.05
C GLU A 79 10.14 12.02 -0.26
N PRO A 80 10.57 12.28 -1.51
CA PRO A 80 11.94 12.68 -1.78
C PRO A 80 12.34 13.93 -0.99
N PRO A 81 13.60 14.03 -0.56
CA PRO A 81 14.09 15.22 0.12
C PRO A 81 13.98 16.46 -0.79
N SER A 82 13.55 17.57 -0.20
CA SER A 82 13.52 18.86 -0.90
C SER A 82 14.92 19.35 -1.27
N LYS A 83 15.02 20.26 -2.25
CA LYS A 83 16.29 20.89 -2.66
C LYS A 83 17.06 21.51 -1.49
N LYS A 84 16.36 22.09 -0.51
CA LYS A 84 17.00 22.68 0.68
C LYS A 84 17.58 21.61 1.60
N GLN A 85 16.92 20.46 1.72
CA GLN A 85 17.41 19.34 2.52
C GLN A 85 18.62 18.69 1.86
N THR A 86 18.61 18.51 0.53
CA THR A 86 19.75 17.90 -0.19
C THR A 86 21.01 18.77 -0.18
N GLN A 87 20.89 20.09 -0.06
CA GLN A 87 22.04 21.00 0.05
C GLN A 87 22.78 20.92 1.40
N LYS A 88 22.09 20.55 2.48
CA LYS A 88 22.65 20.57 3.85
C LYS A 88 22.78 19.19 4.49
N GLY A 89 22.04 18.20 3.99
CA GLY A 89 21.98 16.87 4.56
C GLY A 89 22.88 15.87 3.85
N ASN A 90 23.20 14.78 4.55
CA ASN A 90 23.92 13.66 3.95
C ASN A 90 23.03 12.96 2.92
N PHE A 91 23.52 12.83 1.69
CA PHE A 91 22.82 12.23 0.56
C PHE A 91 22.24 10.85 0.90
N TYR A 92 23.07 9.92 1.39
CA TYR A 92 22.66 8.55 1.69
C TYR A 92 21.58 8.49 2.77
N LYS A 93 21.70 9.28 3.83
CA LYS A 93 20.69 9.33 4.91
C LYS A 93 19.34 9.84 4.41
N LEU A 94 19.33 10.80 3.48
CA LEU A 94 18.11 11.36 2.93
C LEU A 94 17.45 10.45 1.88
N TRP A 95 18.24 9.83 1.00
CA TRP A 95 17.72 9.08 -0.15
C TRP A 95 17.54 7.58 0.11
N SER A 96 18.29 6.97 1.02
CA SER A 96 18.13 5.54 1.32
C SER A 96 16.72 5.15 1.77
N PRO A 97 16.01 5.94 2.62
CA PRO A 97 14.63 5.65 2.98
C PRO A 97 13.68 5.70 1.77
N VAL A 98 13.89 6.64 0.85
CA VAL A 98 13.08 6.81 -0.37
C VAL A 98 13.21 5.57 -1.26
N PHE A 99 14.43 5.19 -1.64
CA PHE A 99 14.65 4.00 -2.48
C PHE A 99 14.19 2.71 -1.80
N LYS A 100 14.33 2.60 -0.47
CA LYS A 100 13.82 1.45 0.28
C LYS A 100 12.29 1.40 0.29
N ALA A 101 11.63 2.54 0.38
CA ALA A 101 10.17 2.63 0.31
C ALA A 101 9.66 2.29 -1.09
N GLU A 102 10.26 2.85 -2.14
CA GLU A 102 9.90 2.55 -3.53
C GLU A 102 10.23 1.10 -3.91
N GLY A 103 11.35 0.56 -3.40
CA GLY A 103 11.82 -0.78 -3.72
C GLY A 103 10.84 -1.88 -3.31
N ARG A 104 9.94 -1.60 -2.35
CA ARG A 104 8.85 -2.51 -1.98
C ARG A 104 7.95 -2.86 -3.17
N PHE A 105 7.86 -1.96 -4.15
CA PHE A 105 7.05 -2.12 -5.34
C PHE A 105 7.76 -2.85 -6.48
N SER A 106 9.05 -3.20 -6.35
CA SER A 106 9.74 -3.91 -7.43
C SER A 106 9.25 -5.35 -7.56
N LYS A 107 8.99 -5.77 -8.79
CA LYS A 107 8.80 -7.19 -9.13
C LYS A 107 10.10 -8.00 -9.07
N VAL A 108 11.25 -7.34 -9.17
CA VAL A 108 12.57 -7.97 -9.19
C VAL A 108 13.21 -7.82 -7.82
N GLN A 109 13.60 -8.95 -7.23
CA GLN A 109 14.25 -9.01 -5.92
C GLN A 109 15.55 -9.83 -6.01
N PRO A 110 16.59 -9.50 -5.22
CA PRO A 110 16.62 -8.42 -4.24
C PRO A 110 16.81 -7.03 -4.88
N VAL A 111 16.18 -6.02 -4.29
CA VAL A 111 16.43 -4.61 -4.65
C VAL A 111 17.83 -4.20 -4.19
N PRO A 112 18.71 -3.66 -5.06
CA PRO A 112 20.02 -3.17 -4.67
C PRO A 112 19.89 -1.97 -3.72
N LYS A 113 20.75 -1.93 -2.71
CA LYS A 113 20.84 -0.80 -1.78
C LYS A 113 21.57 0.37 -2.44
N LEU A 114 21.29 1.58 -1.99
CA LEU A 114 21.96 2.81 -2.46
C LEU A 114 23.47 2.81 -2.19
N GLY A 115 23.91 2.08 -1.15
CA GLY A 115 25.30 2.06 -0.71
C GLY A 115 25.65 3.24 0.19
N ASP A 116 26.91 3.63 0.14
CA ASP A 116 27.56 4.68 0.92
C ASP A 116 28.73 5.30 0.14
N GLU A 117 29.50 6.17 0.80
CA GLU A 117 30.64 6.89 0.21
C GLU A 117 31.81 5.99 -0.22
N ASN A 118 31.86 4.75 0.27
CA ASN A 118 32.91 3.78 -0.04
C ASN A 118 32.47 2.74 -1.09
N SER A 119 31.27 2.89 -1.63
CA SER A 119 30.70 1.95 -2.59
C SER A 119 31.48 1.97 -3.91
N THR A 120 31.74 0.78 -4.47
CA THR A 120 32.46 0.65 -5.73
C THR A 120 31.65 1.23 -6.89
N ARG A 121 32.34 1.62 -7.95
CA ARG A 121 31.69 2.07 -9.18
C ARG A 121 30.70 1.03 -9.73
N GLU A 122 31.10 -0.24 -9.73
CA GLU A 122 30.24 -1.36 -10.16
C GLU A 122 28.95 -1.45 -9.32
N HIS A 123 29.04 -1.25 -8.01
CA HIS A 123 27.86 -1.22 -7.13
C HIS A 123 26.90 -0.09 -7.51
N VAL A 124 27.46 1.11 -7.73
CA VAL A 124 26.69 2.30 -8.12
C VAL A 124 26.03 2.11 -9.49
N GLU A 125 26.76 1.56 -10.47
CA GLU A 125 26.21 1.27 -11.80
C GLU A 125 25.10 0.23 -11.73
N ASN A 126 25.27 -0.85 -10.97
CA ASN A 126 24.22 -1.86 -10.77
C ASN A 126 22.97 -1.26 -10.11
N PHE A 127 23.15 -0.44 -9.07
CA PHE A 127 22.05 0.27 -8.42
C PHE A 127 21.24 1.12 -9.41
N TYR A 128 21.90 2.00 -10.17
CA TYR A 128 21.19 2.87 -11.11
C TYR A 128 20.61 2.11 -12.31
N ASN A 129 21.28 1.06 -12.81
CA ASN A 129 20.74 0.21 -13.86
C ASN A 129 19.45 -0.50 -13.43
N PHE A 130 19.37 -0.94 -12.17
CA PHE A 130 18.13 -1.51 -11.61
C PHE A 130 17.00 -0.47 -11.61
N TRP A 131 17.25 0.75 -11.13
CA TRP A 131 16.22 1.79 -11.06
C TRP A 131 15.80 2.35 -12.43
N TYR A 132 16.74 2.42 -13.39
CA TYR A 132 16.43 2.78 -14.76
C TYR A 132 15.48 1.78 -15.43
N ASN A 133 15.59 0.50 -15.07
CA ASN A 133 14.76 -0.59 -15.56
C ASN A 133 13.70 -1.03 -14.53
N PHE A 134 13.31 -0.15 -13.60
CA PHE A 134 12.39 -0.49 -12.52
C PHE A 134 11.03 -0.95 -13.05
N ASP A 135 10.61 -2.16 -12.68
CA ASP A 135 9.28 -2.70 -13.01
C ASP A 135 8.44 -2.85 -11.73
N SER A 136 7.47 -1.95 -11.61
CA SER A 136 6.56 -1.86 -10.46
C SER A 136 5.42 -2.88 -10.56
N TRP A 137 5.12 -3.54 -9.45
CA TRP A 137 3.90 -4.33 -9.31
C TRP A 137 2.65 -3.53 -8.95
N ARG A 138 2.75 -2.22 -8.67
CA ARG A 138 1.58 -1.39 -8.33
C ARG A 138 0.49 -1.55 -9.40
N SER A 139 -0.72 -1.93 -8.97
CA SER A 139 -1.86 -2.15 -9.87
C SER A 139 -2.88 -1.01 -9.86
N PHE A 140 -2.98 -0.28 -8.74
CA PHE A 140 -3.96 0.80 -8.52
C PHE A 140 -5.43 0.35 -8.57
N GLU A 141 -5.69 -0.96 -8.57
CA GLU A 141 -7.03 -1.56 -8.65
C GLU A 141 -7.90 -1.26 -7.43
N TYR A 142 -7.29 -0.99 -6.27
CA TYR A 142 -8.05 -0.62 -5.06
C TYR A 142 -8.80 0.72 -5.22
N LEU A 143 -8.46 1.51 -6.25
CA LEU A 143 -9.13 2.77 -6.57
C LEU A 143 -10.18 2.63 -7.69
N ASP A 144 -10.44 1.40 -8.15
CA ASP A 144 -11.47 1.11 -9.14
C ASP A 144 -12.86 1.41 -8.57
N GLU A 145 -13.76 1.89 -9.43
CA GLU A 145 -15.19 2.01 -9.11
C GLU A 145 -15.85 0.63 -9.12
N ASP A 146 -16.86 0.43 -8.26
CA ASP A 146 -17.62 -0.81 -8.18
C ASP A 146 -18.28 -1.12 -9.54
N VAL A 147 -18.05 -2.34 -10.03
CA VAL A 147 -18.62 -2.82 -11.29
C VAL A 147 -20.00 -3.40 -11.01
N PRO A 148 -21.07 -2.90 -11.66
CA PRO A 148 -22.41 -3.46 -11.51
C PRO A 148 -22.48 -4.95 -11.86
N ASP A 149 -23.40 -5.67 -11.22
CA ASP A 149 -23.60 -7.09 -11.49
C ASP A 149 -24.13 -7.32 -12.91
N ASP A 150 -23.89 -8.52 -13.45
CA ASP A 150 -24.25 -8.91 -14.81
C ASP A 150 -25.77 -8.81 -15.09
N ASN A 151 -26.59 -8.82 -14.03
CA ASN A 151 -28.05 -8.77 -14.11
C ASN A 151 -28.64 -7.36 -14.29
N GLU A 152 -27.84 -6.29 -14.14
CA GLU A 152 -28.36 -4.91 -14.19
C GLU A 152 -28.31 -4.31 -15.61
N ASN A 153 -27.12 -4.17 -16.19
CA ASN A 153 -26.93 -3.66 -17.56
C ASN A 153 -25.50 -3.92 -18.07
N ARG A 154 -25.36 -4.79 -19.07
CA ARG A 154 -24.08 -5.17 -19.68
C ARG A 154 -23.27 -3.99 -20.23
N ASP A 155 -23.93 -2.99 -20.80
CA ASP A 155 -23.26 -1.82 -21.37
C ASP A 155 -22.69 -0.92 -20.27
N GLN A 156 -23.40 -0.80 -19.15
CA GLN A 156 -22.93 -0.07 -17.98
C GLN A 156 -21.72 -0.78 -17.35
N LYS A 157 -21.76 -2.10 -17.17
CA LYS A 157 -20.61 -2.90 -16.71
C LYS A 157 -19.38 -2.66 -17.59
N ARG A 158 -19.53 -2.82 -18.91
CA ARG A 158 -18.43 -2.59 -19.87
C ARG A 158 -17.90 -1.16 -19.81
N HIS A 159 -18.77 -0.18 -19.61
CA HIS A 159 -18.37 1.22 -19.46
C HIS A 159 -17.49 1.43 -18.22
N VAL A 160 -17.92 0.92 -17.06
CA VAL A 160 -17.18 1.04 -15.80
C VAL A 160 -15.83 0.31 -15.88
N GLU A 161 -15.80 -0.92 -16.41
CA GLU A 161 -14.56 -1.67 -16.59
C GLU A 161 -13.55 -0.92 -17.49
N ARG A 162 -14.03 -0.31 -18.58
CA ARG A 162 -13.18 0.51 -19.46
C ARG A 162 -12.66 1.75 -18.74
N LYS A 163 -13.49 2.41 -17.94
CA LYS A 163 -13.12 3.59 -17.15
C LYS A 163 -12.04 3.23 -16.13
N ASN A 164 -12.25 2.16 -15.37
CA ASN A 164 -11.28 1.63 -14.41
C ASN A 164 -9.94 1.28 -15.08
N ASN A 165 -9.97 0.53 -16.20
CA ASN A 165 -8.75 0.19 -16.94
C ASN A 165 -7.97 1.43 -17.42
N ASN A 166 -8.67 2.43 -17.95
CA ASN A 166 -8.04 3.69 -18.38
C ASN A 166 -7.44 4.46 -17.20
N ALA A 167 -8.13 4.51 -16.06
CA ALA A 167 -7.62 5.14 -14.84
C ALA A 167 -6.36 4.45 -14.32
N ARG A 168 -6.34 3.11 -14.26
CA ARG A 168 -5.15 2.33 -13.86
C ARG A 168 -3.97 2.56 -14.80
N LYS A 169 -4.20 2.56 -16.11
CA LYS A 169 -3.15 2.86 -17.11
C LYS A 169 -2.56 4.25 -16.91
N LYS A 170 -3.41 5.25 -16.68
CA LYS A 170 -2.97 6.63 -16.41
C LYS A 170 -2.12 6.70 -15.15
N ARG A 171 -2.61 6.16 -14.01
CA ARG A 171 -1.87 6.16 -12.74
C ARG A 171 -0.53 5.42 -12.84
N LYS A 172 -0.50 4.30 -13.57
CA LYS A 172 0.74 3.56 -13.81
C LYS A 172 1.73 4.33 -14.67
N ALA A 173 1.26 5.07 -15.67
CA ALA A 173 2.12 5.94 -16.48
C ALA A 173 2.69 7.10 -15.62
N GLU A 174 1.86 7.72 -14.79
CA GLU A 174 2.27 8.79 -13.86
C GLU A 174 3.28 8.28 -12.81
N ASP A 175 3.06 7.10 -12.22
CA ASP A 175 3.99 6.48 -11.26
C ASP A 175 5.34 6.14 -11.91
N ASN A 176 5.33 5.59 -13.12
CA ASN A 176 6.55 5.32 -13.88
C ASN A 176 7.29 6.61 -14.26
N GLN A 177 6.56 7.69 -14.58
CA GLN A 177 7.17 8.99 -14.89
C GLN A 177 7.76 9.63 -13.63
N ARG A 178 7.11 9.51 -12.48
CA ARG A 178 7.58 10.03 -11.18
C ARG A 178 8.90 9.38 -10.73
N LEU A 179 9.12 8.11 -11.07
CA LEU A 179 10.31 7.36 -10.70
C LEU A 179 11.52 7.58 -11.63
N ARG A 180 11.31 8.15 -12.82
CA ARG A 180 12.34 8.43 -13.83
C ARG A 180 12.92 9.82 -13.66
#